data_AF-A0A9D8KGD3-F1
#
_entry.id   AF-A0A9D8KGD3-F1
#
_cell.length_a   1.000
_cell.length_b   1.000
_cell.length_c   1.000
_cell.angle_alpha   90.00
_cell.angle_beta   90.00
_cell.angle_gamma   90.00
#
_symmetry.space_group_name_H-M   'P 1'
#
loop_
_entity.id
_entity.type
_entity.pdbx_description
1 polymer ?
#
loop_
_entity_poly.entity_id
_entity_poly.type
_entity_poly.pdbx_seq_one_letter_code
_entity_poly.pdbx_strand_id
1 'polypeptide(L)'
;MTIDIHGRLVDERFFAEVYWRGFAKMALPIIKRMDVDADVDTVVKDIFPVCFDKDGRKHVAAIKEAGIDKTVLLPFDTGLLFGEGEVSIEERNEMVFSAAKSTGTG
;
A
#
# COMPACT_ATOMS: atom_id res chain seq x y z
N MET A 1 1.28 -25.32 -3.12
CA MET A 1 2.13 -24.13 -3.26
C MET A 1 1.38 -23.10 -4.09
N THR A 2 0.92 -22.05 -3.44
CA THR A 2 0.22 -20.91 -4.01
C THR A 2 1.16 -19.72 -4.01
N ILE A 3 1.31 -19.07 -5.16
CA ILE A 3 2.19 -17.91 -5.32
C ILE A 3 1.32 -16.73 -5.77
N ASP A 4 1.34 -15.65 -5.00
CA ASP A 4 0.80 -14.36 -5.41
C ASP A 4 1.91 -13.55 -6.10
N ILE A 5 1.68 -13.13 -7.34
CA ILE A 5 2.65 -12.38 -8.14
C ILE A 5 2.37 -10.87 -8.16
N HIS A 6 1.35 -10.40 -7.45
CA HIS A 6 0.92 -9.01 -7.45
C HIS A 6 0.72 -8.43 -6.05
N GLY A 7 1.75 -8.53 -5.20
CA GLY A 7 1.78 -7.88 -3.89
C GLY A 7 2.33 -6.46 -3.95
N ARG A 8 1.73 -5.54 -3.17
CA ARG A 8 2.23 -4.17 -2.96
C ARG A 8 2.41 -3.92 -1.47
N LEU A 9 3.57 -3.42 -1.08
CA LEU A 9 3.71 -2.71 0.19
C LEU A 9 3.28 -1.26 -0.04
N VAL A 10 2.53 -0.68 0.88
CA VAL A 10 2.01 0.68 0.74
C VAL A 10 2.33 1.47 2.01
N ASP A 11 3.00 2.59 1.84
CA ASP A 11 3.34 3.56 2.88
C ASP A 11 2.90 4.94 2.39
N GLU A 12 2.46 5.80 3.30
CA GLU A 12 1.98 7.16 2.99
C GLU A 12 2.99 8.00 2.20
N ARG A 13 4.29 7.74 2.43
CA ARG A 13 5.41 8.47 1.84
C ARG A 13 5.67 8.11 0.37
N PHE A 14 5.08 7.02 -0.13
CA PHE A 14 5.41 6.47 -1.45
C PHE A 14 4.89 7.32 -2.61
N PHE A 15 3.79 8.04 -2.41
CA PHE A 15 3.13 8.78 -3.47
C PHE A 15 2.88 10.23 -3.07
N ALA A 16 2.87 11.12 -4.06
CA ALA A 16 2.54 12.52 -3.87
C ALA A 16 1.10 12.71 -3.36
N GLU A 17 0.84 13.82 -2.66
CA GLU A 17 -0.50 14.15 -2.15
C GLU A 17 -1.58 14.14 -3.25
N VAL A 18 -1.23 14.60 -4.46
CA VAL A 18 -2.16 14.61 -5.61
C VAL A 18 -2.58 13.20 -6.02
N TYR A 19 -1.69 12.20 -5.92
CA TYR A 19 -2.03 10.80 -6.14
C TYR A 19 -3.06 10.34 -5.09
N TRP A 20 -2.79 10.58 -3.81
CA TRP A 20 -3.68 10.16 -2.72
C TRP A 20 -5.06 10.80 -2.83
N ARG A 21 -5.13 12.10 -3.10
CA ARG A 21 -6.40 12.80 -3.33
C ARG A 21 -7.12 12.29 -4.57
N GLY A 22 -6.41 11.94 -5.64
CA GLY A 22 -6.98 11.31 -6.82
C GLY A 22 -7.57 9.93 -6.52
N PHE A 23 -6.82 9.10 -5.81
CA PHE A 23 -7.24 7.77 -5.38
C PHE A 23 -8.44 7.83 -4.43
N ALA A 24 -8.47 8.81 -3.51
CA ALA A 24 -9.61 9.05 -2.61
C ALA A 24 -10.89 9.41 -3.37
N LYS A 25 -10.81 10.23 -4.42
CA LYS A 25 -11.98 10.53 -5.28
C LYS A 25 -12.52 9.27 -5.97
N MET A 26 -11.64 8.35 -6.35
CA MET A 26 -12.04 7.07 -6.95
C MET A 26 -12.64 6.11 -5.92
N ALA A 27 -12.13 6.11 -4.67
CA ALA A 27 -12.62 5.26 -3.60
C ALA A 27 -13.97 5.74 -3.02
N LEU A 28 -14.24 7.05 -3.06
CA LEU A 28 -15.41 7.67 -2.42
C LEU A 28 -16.76 7.03 -2.80
N PRO A 29 -17.06 6.72 -4.08
CA PRO A 29 -18.33 6.08 -4.43
C PRO A 29 -18.47 4.67 -3.86
N ILE A 30 -17.36 3.95 -3.64
CA ILE A 30 -17.37 2.61 -3.04
C ILE A 30 -17.67 2.74 -1.55
N ILE A 31 -17.00 3.68 -0.87
CA ILE A 31 -17.15 3.95 0.56
C ILE A 31 -18.60 4.37 0.88
N LYS A 32 -19.18 5.25 0.06
CA LYS A 32 -20.58 5.68 0.21
C LYS A 32 -21.59 4.53 0.03
N ARG A 33 -21.28 3.52 -0.79
CA ARG A 33 -22.13 2.31 -0.92
C ARG A 33 -22.07 1.41 0.31
N MET A 34 -21.07 1.57 1.15
CA MET A 34 -20.94 0.89 2.44
C MET A 34 -21.63 1.65 3.58
N ASP A 35 -22.43 2.68 3.26
CA ASP A 35 -23.13 3.55 4.22
C ASP A 35 -22.17 4.31 5.16
N VAL A 36 -20.95 4.55 4.69
CA VAL A 36 -19.97 5.40 5.37
C VAL A 36 -20.04 6.79 4.75
N ASP A 37 -20.47 7.78 5.54
CA ASP A 37 -20.40 9.18 5.13
C ASP A 37 -18.95 9.68 5.27
N ALA A 38 -18.34 9.99 4.13
CA ALA A 38 -16.97 10.45 4.04
C ALA A 38 -16.86 11.47 2.91
N ASP A 39 -15.89 12.36 3.05
CA ASP A 39 -15.36 13.20 1.99
C ASP A 39 -13.92 12.79 1.63
N VAL A 40 -13.32 13.45 0.64
CA VAL A 40 -11.95 13.13 0.19
C VAL A 40 -10.94 13.24 1.33
N ASP A 41 -11.10 14.24 2.19
CA ASP A 41 -10.16 14.48 3.28
C ASP A 41 -10.25 13.38 4.34
N THR A 42 -11.46 12.95 4.68
CA THR A 42 -11.73 11.81 5.57
C THR A 42 -11.09 10.54 5.01
N VAL A 43 -11.23 10.28 3.70
CA VAL A 43 -10.62 9.10 3.08
C VAL A 43 -9.10 9.13 3.19
N VAL A 44 -8.47 10.26 2.89
CA VAL A 44 -7.00 10.39 2.90
C VAL A 44 -6.45 10.33 4.33
N LYS A 45 -7.08 11.02 5.28
CA LYS A 45 -6.54 11.21 6.64
C LYS A 45 -6.91 10.09 7.60
N ASP A 46 -8.06 9.46 7.43
CA ASP A 46 -8.61 8.53 8.42
C ASP A 46 -8.72 7.09 7.88
N ILE A 47 -8.99 6.92 6.59
CA ILE A 47 -9.24 5.59 6.00
C ILE A 47 -7.96 4.97 5.44
N PHE A 48 -7.25 5.65 4.54
CA PHE A 48 -6.02 5.10 3.94
C PHE A 48 -4.94 4.71 4.95
N PRO A 49 -4.71 5.43 6.06
CA PRO A 49 -3.71 5.03 7.05
C PRO A 49 -3.92 3.64 7.66
N VAL A 50 -5.16 3.15 7.70
CA VAL A 50 -5.47 1.79 8.15
C VAL A 50 -4.84 0.75 7.22
N CYS A 51 -4.76 1.05 5.92
CA CYS A 51 -4.21 0.18 4.89
C CYS A 51 -2.68 0.25 4.78
N PHE A 52 -2.02 1.26 5.36
CA PHE A 52 -0.56 1.38 5.26
C PHE A 52 0.14 0.33 6.12
N ASP A 53 1.25 -0.17 5.58
CA ASP A 53 2.08 -1.19 6.19
C ASP A 53 3.55 -0.80 6.05
N LYS A 54 4.04 -0.03 7.04
CA LYS A 54 5.39 0.54 7.01
C LYS A 54 6.49 -0.52 7.20
N ASP A 55 6.17 -1.63 7.87
CA ASP A 55 7.13 -2.66 8.26
C ASP A 55 6.83 -4.05 7.68
N GLY A 56 5.76 -4.19 6.90
CA GLY A 56 5.41 -5.44 6.21
C GLY A 56 4.64 -6.45 7.08
N ARG A 57 4.42 -6.16 8.37
CA ARG A 57 3.79 -7.14 9.29
C ARG A 57 2.34 -7.40 8.94
N LYS A 58 1.59 -6.38 8.49
CA LYS A 58 0.19 -6.56 8.10
C LYS A 58 0.10 -7.46 6.86
N HIS A 59 0.98 -7.24 5.90
CA HIS A 59 1.07 -8.01 4.67
C HIS A 59 1.39 -9.49 4.96
N VAL A 60 2.34 -9.76 5.86
CA VAL A 60 2.69 -11.13 6.28
C VAL A 60 1.52 -11.84 6.95
N ALA A 61 0.81 -11.14 7.84
CA ALA A 61 -0.37 -11.70 8.50
C ALA A 61 -1.45 -12.07 7.47
N ALA A 62 -1.70 -11.20 6.49
CA ALA A 62 -2.66 -11.42 5.42
C ALA A 62 -2.26 -12.60 4.50
N ILE A 63 -0.98 -12.72 4.12
CA ILE A 63 -0.46 -13.86 3.34
C ILE A 63 -0.74 -15.18 4.08
N LYS A 64 -0.44 -15.22 5.38
CA LYS A 64 -0.63 -16.42 6.20
C LYS A 64 -2.11 -16.78 6.34
N GLU A 65 -2.97 -15.79 6.59
CA GLU A 65 -4.42 -16.00 6.68
C GLU A 65 -5.02 -16.50 5.36
N ALA A 66 -4.54 -15.99 4.23
CA ALA A 66 -4.98 -16.39 2.90
C ALA A 66 -4.43 -17.75 2.44
N GLY A 67 -3.52 -18.38 3.19
CA GLY A 67 -2.88 -19.64 2.80
C GLY A 67 -1.97 -19.51 1.56
N ILE A 68 -1.35 -18.34 1.38
CA ILE A 68 -0.39 -18.08 0.29
C ILE A 68 1.01 -18.49 0.76
N ASP A 69 1.73 -19.29 -0.04
CA ASP A 69 3.08 -19.78 0.33
C ASP A 69 4.16 -18.74 0.03
N LYS A 70 3.99 -17.95 -1.03
CA LYS A 70 4.93 -16.91 -1.46
C LYS A 70 4.20 -15.73 -2.09
N THR A 71 4.70 -14.53 -1.86
CA THR A 71 4.24 -13.32 -2.55
C THR A 71 5.41 -12.59 -3.16
N VAL A 72 5.25 -12.13 -4.40
CA VAL A 72 6.17 -11.20 -5.06
C VAL A 72 5.73 -9.78 -4.73
N LEU A 73 6.58 -9.05 -4.01
CA LEU A 73 6.38 -7.64 -3.71
C LEU A 73 6.97 -6.77 -4.82
N LEU A 74 6.13 -5.92 -5.40
CA LEU A 74 6.52 -5.00 -6.46
C LEU A 74 6.26 -3.57 -5.97
N PRO A 75 7.27 -2.70 -5.82
CA PRO A 75 7.00 -1.29 -5.62
C PRO A 75 6.21 -0.73 -6.82
N PHE A 76 5.31 0.20 -6.52
CA PHE A 76 4.54 0.91 -7.53
C PHE A 76 5.11 2.31 -7.63
N ASP A 77 5.44 2.74 -8.85
CA ASP A 77 5.97 4.07 -9.09
C ASP A 77 5.00 4.90 -9.92
N THR A 78 4.70 6.09 -9.41
CA THR A 78 3.78 7.03 -10.03
C THR A 78 4.40 8.41 -10.18
N GLY A 79 5.70 8.56 -9.89
CA GLY A 79 6.45 9.82 -9.88
C GLY A 79 6.31 10.62 -11.18
N LEU A 80 6.45 9.93 -12.31
CA LEU A 80 6.34 10.53 -13.64
C LEU A 80 4.97 11.13 -13.97
N LEU A 81 3.89 10.62 -13.38
CA LEU A 81 2.52 11.05 -13.69
C LEU A 81 1.96 12.05 -12.68
N PHE A 82 2.29 11.87 -11.41
CA PHE A 82 1.65 12.60 -10.30
C PHE A 82 2.65 13.37 -9.45
N GLY A 83 3.92 13.40 -9.84
CA GLY A 83 5.00 13.93 -9.01
C GLY A 83 5.51 12.90 -8.01
N GLU A 84 6.70 13.14 -7.50
CA GLU A 84 7.38 12.24 -6.56
C GLU A 84 6.73 12.24 -5.18
N GLY A 85 6.75 11.08 -4.53
CA GLY A 85 6.49 10.97 -3.09
C GLY A 85 7.62 11.57 -2.26
N GLU A 86 7.49 11.45 -0.93
CA GLU A 86 8.54 11.88 0.00
C GLU A 86 9.80 11.02 -0.13
N VAL A 87 9.63 9.73 -0.45
CA VAL A 87 10.74 8.80 -0.67
C VAL A 87 10.97 8.51 -2.14
N SER A 88 12.23 8.43 -2.55
CA SER A 88 12.65 8.03 -3.90
C SER A 88 12.26 6.59 -4.22
N ILE A 89 12.25 6.22 -5.50
CA ILE A 89 11.95 4.83 -5.90
C ILE A 89 13.02 3.86 -5.41
N GLU A 90 14.28 4.30 -5.29
CA GLU A 90 15.39 3.55 -4.71
C GLU A 90 15.12 3.24 -3.23
N GLU A 91 14.74 4.25 -2.43
CA GLU A 91 14.40 4.06 -1.02
C GLU A 91 13.17 3.15 -0.86
N ARG A 92 12.15 3.31 -1.72
CA ARG A 92 10.98 2.40 -1.75
C ARG A 92 11.40 0.96 -1.99
N ASN A 93 12.32 0.71 -2.93
CA ASN A 93 12.87 -0.63 -3.19
C ASN A 93 13.59 -1.21 -1.97
N GLU A 94 14.41 -0.40 -1.28
CA GLU A 94 15.11 -0.82 -0.06
C GLU A 94 14.15 -1.16 1.08
N MET A 95 13.08 -0.38 1.25
CA MET A 95 12.03 -0.66 2.23
C MET A 95 11.32 -1.99 1.93
N VAL A 96 10.93 -2.22 0.67
CA VAL A 96 10.31 -3.48 0.22
C VAL A 96 11.25 -4.67 0.44
N PHE A 97 12.53 -4.51 0.09
CA PHE A 97 13.54 -5.55 0.30
C PHE A 97 13.75 -5.86 1.79
N SER A 98 13.80 -4.83 2.64
CA SER A 98 13.97 -4.98 4.08
C SER A 98 12.77 -5.68 4.72
N ALA A 99 11.55 -5.32 4.31
CA ALA A 99 10.33 -6.01 4.70
C ALA A 99 10.41 -7.49 4.31
N ALA A 100 10.71 -7.81 3.05
CA ALA A 100 10.85 -9.20 2.60
C ALA A 100 11.90 -9.99 3.40
N LYS A 101 13.07 -9.40 3.68
CA LYS A 101 14.13 -10.05 4.46
C LYS A 101 13.71 -10.38 5.89
N SER A 102 12.98 -9.49 6.55
CA SER A 102 12.51 -9.68 7.94
C SER A 102 11.56 -10.88 8.10
N THR A 103 10.97 -11.34 7.01
CA THR A 103 10.00 -12.45 6.98
C THR A 103 10.65 -13.81 6.71
N GLY A 104 11.92 -13.82 6.27
CA GLY A 104 12.66 -15.01 5.87
C GLY A 104 13.49 -15.67 6.97
N THR A 105 13.44 -15.20 8.22
CA THR A 105 14.24 -15.74 9.35
C THR A 105 13.46 -16.69 10.27
N GLY A 106 12.50 -17.44 9.71
CA GLY A 106 11.78 -18.52 10.40
C GLY A 106 12.42 -19.87 10.16
#